data_AF-A0A1F2RDA5-F1
#
_entry.id   AF-A0A1F2RDA5-F1
#
_cell.length_a   1.000
_cell.length_b   1.000
_cell.length_c   1.000
_cell.angle_alpha   90.00
_cell.angle_beta   90.00
_cell.angle_gamma   90.00
#
_symmetry.space_group_name_H-M   'P 1'
#
loop_
_entity.id
_entity.type
_entity.pdbx_description
1 polymer ?
#
loop_
_entity_poly.entity_id
_entity_poly.type
_entity_poly.pdbx_seq_one_letter_code
_entity_poly.pdbx_strand_id
1 'polypeptide(L)'
;MIAPFNNAWRNRWISPRQVKILHTLWSAKLRRAGRRPRPERAREERLGHIAEIVGHAVASSRELNWREANRVIHRLLEEVRVESLSPSGGAAVGGQAEAGHGRALSAEPAGLPFEGSGPKDSPSDAQLWKIRQIEQYLGWGRPAQRDERRLGGFLQKKFHVDQPEDLTADSASSAIEALCAVGARQRIKARKGKAYAVKRAELTREVARLKHELQEWRPAES
;
A
#
# COMPACT_ATOMS: atom_id res chain seq x y z
N MET A 1 4.48 -43.15 0.95
CA MET A 1 5.22 -42.41 1.99
C MET A 1 5.63 -41.06 1.43
N ILE A 2 4.83 -40.02 1.67
CA ILE A 2 5.09 -38.64 1.20
C ILE A 2 5.68 -37.89 2.39
N ALA A 3 6.89 -37.36 2.23
CA ALA A 3 7.56 -36.57 3.25
C ALA A 3 6.72 -35.34 3.63
N PRO A 4 6.62 -34.96 4.92
CA PRO A 4 5.93 -33.75 5.32
C PRO A 4 6.71 -32.55 4.79
N PHE A 5 6.12 -31.82 3.83
CA PHE A 5 6.67 -30.56 3.35
C PHE A 5 6.63 -29.56 4.51
N ASN A 6 7.82 -29.30 5.04
CA ASN A 6 8.07 -28.48 6.21
C ASN A 6 7.51 -27.06 6.02
N ASN A 7 6.51 -26.68 6.84
CA ASN A 7 5.85 -25.37 6.90
C ASN A 7 6.77 -24.21 7.38
N ALA A 8 8.09 -24.36 7.23
CA ALA A 8 9.12 -23.48 7.82
C ALA A 8 9.22 -22.07 7.20
N TRP A 9 8.43 -21.76 6.16
CA TRP A 9 8.52 -20.47 5.45
C TRP A 9 7.54 -19.42 5.99
N ARG A 10 6.57 -19.82 6.84
CA ARG A 10 5.59 -18.91 7.45
C ARG A 10 6.19 -17.96 8.51
N ASN A 11 7.39 -18.25 9.02
CA ASN A 11 8.12 -17.45 10.01
C ASN A 11 9.40 -16.82 9.43
N ARG A 12 9.41 -16.44 8.15
CA ARG A 12 10.62 -15.84 7.56
C ARG A 12 10.77 -14.38 7.99
N TRP A 13 11.85 -14.15 8.73
CA TRP A 13 12.50 -12.87 8.98
C TRP A 13 12.52 -11.97 7.74
N ILE A 14 12.52 -10.66 7.96
CA ILE A 14 12.64 -9.63 6.91
C ILE A 14 13.76 -9.96 5.91
N SER A 15 13.47 -9.89 4.62
CA SER A 15 14.48 -10.14 3.59
C SER A 15 15.53 -9.02 3.54
N PRO A 16 16.79 -9.30 3.14
CA PRO A 16 17.82 -8.26 2.99
C PRO A 16 17.40 -7.10 2.08
N ARG A 17 16.58 -7.40 1.07
CA ARG A 17 15.99 -6.40 0.16
C ARG A 17 15.02 -5.47 0.89
N GLN A 18 14.14 -5.99 1.74
CA GLN A 18 13.21 -5.19 2.54
C GLN A 18 13.94 -4.32 3.56
N VAL A 19 14.99 -4.85 4.22
CA VAL A 19 15.86 -4.04 5.10
C VAL A 19 16.45 -2.84 4.33
N LYS A 20 16.96 -3.07 3.11
CA LYS A 20 17.50 -2.01 2.26
C LYS A 20 16.45 -0.97 1.86
N ILE A 21 15.24 -1.41 1.52
CA ILE A 21 14.11 -0.53 1.19
C ILE A 21 13.75 0.35 2.39
N LEU A 22 13.59 -0.26 3.57
CA LEU A 22 13.29 0.45 4.81
C LEU A 22 14.36 1.51 5.12
N HIS A 23 15.64 1.16 5.05
CA HIS A 23 16.73 2.11 5.27
C HIS A 23 16.72 3.26 4.26
N THR A 24 16.43 2.97 2.99
CA THR A 24 16.33 3.98 1.93
C THR A 24 15.19 4.96 2.21
N LEU A 25 14.02 4.45 2.55
CA LEU A 25 12.83 5.26 2.85
C LEU A 25 13.03 6.12 4.09
N TRP A 26 13.61 5.54 5.15
CA TRP A 26 13.96 6.30 6.35
C TRP A 26 14.94 7.43 6.05
N SER A 27 15.97 7.15 5.24
CA SER A 27 16.94 8.18 4.82
C SER A 27 16.30 9.26 3.93
N ALA A 28 15.23 8.92 3.20
CA ALA A 28 14.45 9.90 2.44
C ALA A 28 13.61 10.80 3.37
N LYS A 29 12.92 10.21 4.35
CA LYS A 29 12.16 10.93 5.39
C LYS A 29 13.05 11.92 6.16
N LEU A 30 14.20 11.47 6.66
CA LEU A 30 15.13 12.33 7.41
C LEU A 30 15.68 13.50 6.57
N ARG A 31 16.00 13.25 5.30
CA ARG A 31 16.48 14.31 4.39
C ARG A 31 15.41 15.37 4.14
N ARG A 32 14.14 14.99 4.07
CA ARG A 32 13.02 15.92 3.87
C ARG A 32 12.70 16.73 5.11
N ALA A 33 12.86 16.15 6.30
CA ALA A 33 12.77 16.85 7.56
C ALA A 33 13.93 17.86 7.81
N GLY A 34 14.83 18.08 6.84
CA GLY A 34 15.97 18.99 6.98
C GLY A 34 17.03 18.53 7.99
N ARG A 35 16.95 17.30 8.50
CA ARG A 35 17.86 16.79 9.54
C ARG A 35 19.08 16.14 8.91
N ARG A 36 20.29 16.57 9.30
CA ARG A 36 21.52 15.82 9.02
C ARG A 36 21.57 14.58 9.94
N PRO A 37 21.65 13.35 9.41
CA PRO A 37 21.59 12.16 10.23
C PRO A 37 22.86 12.04 11.08
N ARG A 38 22.75 12.23 12.40
CA ARG A 38 23.71 11.63 13.33
C ARG A 38 23.38 10.14 13.43
N PRO A 39 24.31 9.24 13.11
CA PRO A 39 24.01 7.83 12.86
C PRO A 39 23.39 7.09 14.05
N GLU A 40 23.77 7.43 15.28
CA GLU A 40 23.24 6.79 16.51
C GLU A 40 21.80 7.25 16.82
N ARG A 41 21.56 8.56 16.90
CA ARG A 41 20.20 9.11 17.11
C ARG A 41 19.23 8.69 16.00
N ALA A 42 19.71 8.63 14.75
CA ALA A 42 18.90 8.19 13.61
C ALA A 42 18.51 6.70 13.67
N ARG A 43 19.29 5.87 14.38
CA ARG A 43 18.96 4.45 14.60
C ARG A 43 17.87 4.32 15.66
N GLU A 44 18.00 5.02 16.79
CA GLU A 44 17.00 4.99 17.87
C GLU A 44 15.67 5.56 17.42
N GLU A 45 15.66 6.72 16.75
CA GLU A 45 14.45 7.30 16.17
C GLU A 45 13.77 6.35 15.17
N ARG A 46 14.57 5.65 14.34
CA ARG A 46 14.05 4.65 13.40
C ARG A 46 13.40 3.48 14.12
N LEU A 47 14.06 2.94 15.15
CA LEU A 47 13.55 1.81 15.91
C LEU A 47 12.32 2.19 16.74
N GLY A 48 12.29 3.39 17.31
CA GLY A 48 11.12 3.93 18.00
C GLY A 48 9.92 4.06 17.06
N HIS A 49 10.14 4.59 15.86
CA HIS A 49 9.05 4.70 14.87
C HIS A 49 8.61 3.34 14.31
N ILE A 50 9.53 2.39 14.13
CA ILE A 50 9.18 1.00 13.82
C ILE A 50 8.32 0.41 14.93
N ALA A 51 8.71 0.60 16.19
CA ALA A 51 7.99 0.08 17.34
C ALA A 51 6.58 0.68 17.47
N GLU A 52 6.41 1.97 17.16
CA GLU A 52 5.11 2.64 17.09
C GLU A 52 4.19 1.98 16.05
N ILE A 53 4.70 1.69 14.85
CA ILE A 53 3.91 1.08 13.78
C ILE A 53 3.54 -0.37 14.10
N VAL A 54 4.47 -1.11 14.72
CA VAL A 54 4.31 -2.54 14.94
C VAL A 54 3.61 -2.85 16.29
N GLY A 55 3.64 -1.92 17.24
CA GLY A 55 3.00 -2.05 18.55
C GLY A 55 3.84 -2.78 19.60
N HIS A 56 5.12 -3.02 19.35
CA HIS A 56 6.05 -3.58 20.33
C HIS A 56 7.47 -3.06 20.13
N ALA A 57 8.29 -3.11 21.18
CA ALA A 57 9.69 -2.71 21.11
C ALA A 57 10.48 -3.63 20.16
N VAL A 58 11.40 -3.03 19.39
CA VAL A 58 12.26 -3.76 18.43
C VAL A 58 13.70 -3.34 18.66
N ALA A 59 14.60 -4.30 18.93
CA ALA A 59 16.01 -3.99 19.17
C ALA A 59 16.79 -3.83 17.86
N SER A 60 16.28 -4.41 16.77
CA SER A 60 16.87 -4.31 15.43
C SER A 60 15.82 -4.40 14.33
N SER A 61 15.98 -3.61 13.26
CA SER A 61 15.12 -3.71 12.06
C SER A 61 15.16 -5.10 11.39
N ARG A 62 16.12 -5.96 11.74
CA ARG A 62 16.21 -7.36 11.30
C ARG A 62 15.31 -8.32 12.06
N GLU A 63 14.81 -7.92 13.23
CA GLU A 63 13.92 -8.74 14.06
C GLU A 63 12.47 -8.72 13.58
N LEU A 64 12.17 -7.79 12.66
CA LEU A 64 10.86 -7.70 12.04
C LEU A 64 10.56 -8.99 11.28
N ASN A 65 9.40 -9.57 11.54
CA ASN A 65 8.86 -10.54 10.61
C ASN A 65 8.45 -9.84 9.32
N TRP A 66 8.31 -10.61 8.24
CA TRP A 66 8.04 -10.04 6.92
C TRP A 66 6.75 -9.19 6.86
N ARG A 67 5.73 -9.49 7.69
CA ARG A 67 4.46 -8.75 7.75
C ARG A 67 4.64 -7.38 8.40
N GLU A 68 5.38 -7.34 9.51
CA GLU A 68 5.73 -6.11 10.21
C GLU A 68 6.60 -5.22 9.35
N ALA A 69 7.61 -5.81 8.70
CA ALA A 69 8.45 -5.11 7.74
C ALA A 69 7.63 -4.45 6.62
N ASN A 70 6.65 -5.16 6.06
CA ASN A 70 5.78 -4.61 5.02
C ASN A 70 4.89 -3.48 5.55
N ARG A 71 4.30 -3.63 6.74
CA ARG A 71 3.51 -2.56 7.38
C ARG A 71 4.33 -1.29 7.58
N VAL A 72 5.56 -1.43 8.08
CA VAL A 72 6.49 -0.30 8.25
C VAL A 72 6.86 0.34 6.91
N ILE A 73 7.18 -0.46 5.89
CA ILE A 73 7.54 0.05 4.56
C ILE A 73 6.39 0.85 3.94
N HIS A 74 5.16 0.32 4.00
CA HIS A 74 3.97 1.00 3.49
C HIS A 74 3.70 2.30 4.20
N ARG A 75 3.78 2.31 5.54
CA ARG A 75 3.60 3.54 6.32
C ARG A 75 4.66 4.59 5.97
N LEU A 76 5.92 4.19 5.85
CA LEU A 76 7.00 5.10 5.45
C LEU A 76 6.84 5.63 4.02
N LEU A 77 6.35 4.80 3.08
CA LEU A 77 6.03 5.26 1.73
C LEU A 77 4.94 6.32 1.75
N GLU A 78 3.89 6.11 2.55
CA GLU A 78 2.79 7.07 2.67
C GLU A 78 3.25 8.37 3.32
N GLU A 79 4.01 8.33 4.41
CA GLU A 79 4.53 9.53 5.07
C GLU A 79 5.47 10.33 4.15
N VAL A 80 6.37 9.64 3.45
CA VAL A 80 7.20 10.28 2.42
C VAL A 80 6.31 10.87 1.32
N ARG A 81 5.23 10.21 0.90
CA ARG A 81 4.34 10.75 -0.14
C ARG A 81 3.53 11.95 0.35
N VAL A 82 2.94 11.90 1.54
CA VAL A 82 2.14 12.98 2.13
C VAL A 82 2.99 14.22 2.38
N GLU A 83 4.22 14.06 2.89
CA GLU A 83 5.17 15.17 3.04
C GLU A 83 5.56 15.83 1.70
N SER A 84 5.44 15.12 0.56
CA SER A 84 5.63 15.74 -0.77
C SER A 84 4.40 16.48 -1.30
N LEU A 85 3.23 16.26 -0.70
CA LEU A 85 1.96 16.91 -1.09
C LEU A 85 1.61 18.10 -0.18
N SER A 86 2.31 18.27 0.94
CA SER A 86 2.31 19.52 1.70
C SER A 86 3.41 20.44 1.19
N PRO A 87 3.11 21.47 0.36
CA PRO A 87 4.03 22.59 0.20
C PRO A 87 3.94 23.43 1.47
N SER A 88 4.54 22.95 2.57
CA SER A 88 4.90 23.87 3.65
C SER A 88 6.08 24.66 3.10
N GLY A 89 5.79 25.92 2.74
CA GLY A 89 6.68 26.84 2.06
C GLY A 89 8.08 26.78 2.66
N GLY A 90 9.02 26.28 1.85
CA GLY A 90 10.42 26.59 2.03
C GLY A 90 10.53 28.10 1.99
N ALA A 91 10.79 28.68 3.15
CA ALA A 91 11.30 30.04 3.28
C ALA A 91 12.51 30.16 2.34
N ALA A 92 12.33 30.93 1.28
CA ALA A 92 13.43 31.45 0.50
C ALA A 92 14.22 32.39 1.42
N VAL A 93 15.42 31.97 1.79
CA VAL A 93 16.43 32.87 2.35
C VAL A 93 16.86 33.81 1.23
N GLY A 94 16.61 35.11 1.42
CA GLY A 94 17.19 36.16 0.58
C GLY A 94 16.60 37.54 0.82
N GLY A 95 17.31 38.39 1.60
CA GLY A 95 17.34 39.84 1.38
C GLY A 95 16.49 40.72 2.31
N GLN A 96 17.16 41.23 3.35
CA GLN A 96 16.98 42.55 4.00
C GLN A 96 15.99 43.54 3.36
N ALA A 97 15.04 44.02 4.18
CA ALA A 97 14.75 45.45 4.34
C ALA A 97 14.02 45.68 5.67
N GLU A 98 14.51 46.64 6.44
CA GLU A 98 13.92 47.14 7.68
C GLU A 98 12.50 47.70 7.48
N ALA A 99 11.65 47.57 8.50
CA ALA A 99 11.05 48.71 9.22
C ALA A 99 9.84 48.28 10.06
N GLY A 100 9.76 48.82 11.28
CA GLY A 100 8.49 49.34 11.80
C GLY A 100 7.60 48.41 12.61
N HIS A 101 7.75 48.52 13.94
CA HIS A 101 6.71 48.63 14.97
C HIS A 101 5.36 47.90 14.83
N GLY A 102 5.00 47.16 15.87
CA GLY A 102 3.60 47.08 16.29
C GLY A 102 3.18 45.79 17.00
N ARG A 103 3.34 45.79 18.33
CA ARG A 103 2.34 45.37 19.34
C ARG A 103 1.52 44.06 19.09
N ALA A 104 1.59 43.23 20.12
CA ALA A 104 0.45 42.62 20.83
C ALA A 104 0.27 41.08 20.76
N LEU A 105 0.16 40.54 21.98
CA LEU A 105 -0.61 39.37 22.43
C LEU A 105 0.04 37.99 22.39
N SER A 106 0.45 37.59 23.59
CA SER A 106 0.43 36.24 24.12
C SER A 106 -0.77 35.43 23.65
N ALA A 107 -0.51 34.21 23.18
CA ALA A 107 -1.43 33.09 23.31
C ALA A 107 -0.60 31.80 23.31
N GLU A 108 -0.47 31.18 24.48
CA GLU A 108 -0.26 29.73 24.55
C GLU A 108 -1.42 29.03 23.84
N PRO A 109 -1.17 27.95 23.08
CA PRO A 109 -2.17 26.92 22.93
C PRO A 109 -1.83 25.79 23.89
N ALA A 110 -2.68 25.71 24.91
CA ALA A 110 -2.91 24.56 25.74
C ALA A 110 -2.86 23.25 24.94
N GLY A 111 -2.19 22.25 25.52
CA GLY A 111 -2.24 20.88 25.06
C GLY A 111 -3.68 20.39 25.01
N LEU A 112 -4.10 19.94 23.82
CA LEU A 112 -5.23 19.04 23.67
C LEU A 112 -4.68 17.61 23.61
N PRO A 113 -5.25 16.68 24.39
CA PRO A 113 -5.00 15.26 24.19
C PRO A 113 -5.63 14.88 22.86
N PHE A 114 -4.82 14.48 21.88
CA PHE A 114 -5.34 13.88 20.66
C PHE A 114 -5.84 12.48 21.04
N GLU A 115 -7.13 12.39 21.37
CA GLU A 115 -7.85 11.14 21.47
C GLU A 115 -7.64 10.35 20.17
N GLY A 116 -7.06 9.16 20.32
CA GLY A 116 -6.97 8.20 19.25
C GLY A 116 -8.36 7.75 18.80
N SER A 117 -8.48 7.52 17.50
CA SER A 117 -9.31 6.50 16.82
C SER A 117 -9.78 7.04 15.47
N GLY A 118 -8.89 7.09 14.49
CA GLY A 118 -9.30 7.17 13.09
C GLY A 118 -9.90 5.81 12.66
N PRO A 119 -11.02 5.77 11.92
CA PRO A 119 -11.62 4.53 11.46
C PRO A 119 -10.61 3.76 10.62
N LYS A 120 -10.50 2.46 10.85
CA LYS A 120 -9.69 1.55 10.03
C LYS A 120 -10.08 1.75 8.56
N ASP A 121 -9.17 2.25 7.73
CA ASP A 121 -9.28 2.36 6.26
C ASP A 121 -9.27 0.97 5.59
N SER A 122 -9.98 0.01 6.18
CA SER A 122 -10.13 -1.34 5.65
C SER A 122 -11.14 -1.34 4.50
N PRO A 123 -11.02 -2.29 3.56
CA PRO A 123 -11.90 -2.36 2.43
C PRO A 123 -13.29 -2.80 2.92
N SER A 124 -14.35 -2.25 2.34
CA SER A 124 -15.71 -2.65 2.70
C SER A 124 -15.98 -4.09 2.24
N ASP A 125 -16.92 -4.77 2.92
CA ASP A 125 -17.34 -6.12 2.53
C ASP A 125 -17.82 -6.17 1.07
N ALA A 126 -18.46 -5.08 0.60
CA ALA A 126 -18.86 -4.95 -0.80
C ALA A 126 -17.66 -4.92 -1.76
N GLN A 127 -16.56 -4.25 -1.38
CA GLN A 127 -15.32 -4.23 -2.19
C GLN A 127 -14.64 -5.59 -2.18
N LEU A 128 -14.52 -6.24 -1.02
CA LEU A 128 -13.96 -7.58 -0.90
C LEU A 128 -14.77 -8.58 -1.73
N TRP A 129 -16.09 -8.55 -1.58
CA TRP A 129 -17.00 -9.37 -2.38
C TRP A 129 -16.81 -9.12 -3.88
N LYS A 130 -16.67 -7.85 -4.30
CA LYS A 130 -16.44 -7.51 -5.72
C LYS A 130 -15.10 -8.07 -6.23
N ILE A 131 -14.04 -8.00 -5.42
CA ILE A 131 -12.74 -8.58 -5.78
C ILE A 131 -12.87 -10.10 -5.95
N ARG A 132 -13.53 -10.80 -5.02
CA ARG A 132 -13.79 -12.25 -5.11
C ARG A 132 -14.67 -12.62 -6.30
N GLN A 133 -15.69 -11.81 -6.59
CA GLN A 133 -16.54 -11.98 -7.76
C GLN A 133 -15.72 -11.92 -9.06
N ILE A 134 -14.84 -10.93 -9.21
CA ILE A 134 -13.97 -10.80 -10.38
C ILE A 134 -12.93 -11.93 -10.42
N GLU A 135 -12.38 -12.34 -9.27
CA GLU A 135 -11.47 -13.48 -9.16
C GLU A 135 -12.11 -14.77 -9.72
N GLN A 136 -13.34 -15.07 -9.32
CA GLN A 136 -14.07 -16.23 -9.84
C GLN A 136 -14.37 -16.10 -11.33
N TYR A 137 -14.78 -14.92 -11.78
CA TYR A 137 -15.02 -14.63 -13.20
C TYR A 137 -13.76 -14.87 -14.05
N LEU A 138 -12.58 -14.50 -13.55
CA LEU A 138 -11.30 -14.74 -14.21
C LEU A 138 -10.84 -16.21 -14.14
N GLY A 139 -11.59 -17.07 -13.45
CA GLY A 139 -11.22 -18.46 -13.19
C GLY A 139 -10.06 -18.60 -12.20
N TRP A 140 -9.78 -17.59 -11.39
CA TRP A 140 -8.67 -17.60 -10.43
C TRP A 140 -9.05 -18.22 -9.08
N GLY A 141 -10.35 -18.35 -8.78
CA GLY A 141 -10.87 -18.83 -7.49
C GLY A 141 -11.10 -20.34 -7.35
N ARG A 142 -10.54 -21.20 -8.22
CA ARG A 142 -10.68 -22.67 -8.08
C ARG A 142 -9.48 -23.29 -7.34
N PRO A 143 -9.69 -24.24 -6.41
CA PRO A 143 -8.65 -24.84 -5.55
C PRO A 143 -7.66 -25.76 -6.28
N ALA A 144 -7.61 -25.74 -7.62
CA ALA A 144 -6.63 -26.46 -8.41
C ALA A 144 -5.26 -25.75 -8.39
N GLN A 145 -4.68 -25.61 -7.19
CA GLN A 145 -3.25 -25.48 -6.80
C GLN A 145 -2.30 -24.50 -7.54
N ARG A 146 -2.72 -23.77 -8.58
CA ARG A 146 -1.91 -22.75 -9.27
C ARG A 146 -2.57 -21.39 -9.37
N ASP A 147 -3.89 -21.32 -9.39
CA ASP A 147 -4.60 -20.10 -9.79
C ASP A 147 -4.98 -19.17 -8.62
N GLU A 148 -5.09 -19.68 -7.38
CA GLU A 148 -5.16 -18.85 -6.16
C GLU A 148 -3.95 -17.90 -6.02
N ARG A 149 -2.80 -18.29 -6.58
CA ARG A 149 -1.59 -17.46 -6.60
C ARG A 149 -1.67 -16.31 -7.60
N ARG A 150 -2.64 -16.28 -8.50
CA ARG A 150 -2.75 -15.21 -9.51
C ARG A 150 -3.32 -13.94 -8.92
N LEU A 151 -4.36 -14.03 -8.09
CA LEU A 151 -4.88 -12.86 -7.37
C LEU A 151 -3.82 -12.33 -6.41
N GLY A 152 -3.27 -13.20 -5.55
CA GLY A 152 -2.20 -12.80 -4.63
C GLY A 152 -0.97 -12.24 -5.35
N GLY A 153 -0.52 -12.87 -6.44
CA GLY A 153 0.59 -12.36 -7.24
C GLY A 153 0.30 -11.03 -7.96
N PHE A 154 -0.95 -10.82 -8.38
CA PHE A 154 -1.40 -9.54 -8.94
C PHE A 154 -1.41 -8.44 -7.88
N LEU A 155 -2.00 -8.72 -6.72
CA LEU A 155 -2.05 -7.81 -5.59
C LEU A 155 -0.64 -7.47 -5.10
N GLN A 156 0.23 -8.47 -4.98
CA GLN A 156 1.60 -8.27 -4.52
C GLN A 156 2.43 -7.43 -5.49
N LYS A 157 2.18 -7.58 -6.81
CA LYS A 157 2.87 -6.81 -7.84
C LYS A 157 2.42 -5.35 -7.90
N LYS A 158 1.13 -5.08 -7.71
CA LYS A 158 0.54 -3.73 -7.91
C LYS A 158 0.34 -2.94 -6.63
N PHE A 159 -0.04 -3.63 -5.56
CA PHE A 159 -0.47 -3.06 -4.28
C PHE A 159 0.41 -3.52 -3.11
N HIS A 160 1.35 -4.45 -3.36
CA HIS A 160 2.28 -4.99 -2.35
C HIS A 160 1.56 -5.60 -1.13
N VAL A 161 0.44 -6.28 -1.40
CA VAL A 161 -0.31 -7.09 -0.43
C VAL A 161 -0.60 -8.46 -1.02
N ASP A 162 -0.75 -9.47 -0.16
CA ASP A 162 -1.01 -10.84 -0.61
C ASP A 162 -2.51 -11.18 -0.63
N GLN A 163 -3.30 -10.51 0.21
CA GLN A 163 -4.74 -10.76 0.34
C GLN A 163 -5.58 -9.50 0.09
N PRO A 164 -6.79 -9.63 -0.46
CA PRO A 164 -7.72 -8.51 -0.63
C PRO A 164 -8.02 -7.75 0.68
N GLU A 165 -8.06 -8.46 1.80
CA GLU A 165 -8.39 -7.96 3.14
C GLU A 165 -7.31 -7.00 3.69
N ASP A 166 -6.09 -7.09 3.16
CA ASP A 166 -4.98 -6.21 3.51
C ASP A 166 -4.98 -4.88 2.71
N LEU A 167 -5.88 -4.72 1.74
CA LEU A 167 -5.99 -3.48 0.95
C LEU A 167 -6.61 -2.36 1.77
N THR A 168 -6.20 -1.12 1.53
CA THR A 168 -7.00 0.03 1.96
C THR A 168 -8.27 0.16 1.13
N ALA A 169 -9.30 0.85 1.61
CA ALA A 169 -10.53 1.09 0.84
C ALA A 169 -10.26 1.70 -0.56
N ASP A 170 -9.35 2.68 -0.66
CA ASP A 170 -8.94 3.28 -1.93
C ASP A 170 -8.16 2.32 -2.83
N SER A 171 -7.29 1.52 -2.23
CA SER A 171 -6.53 0.50 -2.94
C SER A 171 -7.43 -0.61 -3.45
N ALA A 172 -8.49 -0.97 -2.71
CA ALA A 172 -9.48 -1.94 -3.12
C ALA A 172 -10.30 -1.45 -4.33
N SER A 173 -10.76 -0.20 -4.31
CA SER A 173 -11.38 0.44 -5.48
C SER A 173 -10.45 0.39 -6.70
N SER A 174 -9.17 0.74 -6.52
CA SER A 174 -8.16 0.70 -7.57
C SER A 174 -7.87 -0.73 -8.06
N ALA A 175 -7.91 -1.71 -7.17
CA ALA A 175 -7.70 -3.12 -7.49
C ALA A 175 -8.86 -3.67 -8.33
N ILE A 176 -10.11 -3.33 -7.98
CA ILE A 176 -11.31 -3.68 -8.75
C ILE A 176 -11.19 -3.18 -10.20
N GLU A 177 -10.84 -1.91 -10.39
CA GLU A 177 -10.62 -1.33 -11.72
C GLU A 177 -9.55 -2.08 -12.50
N ALA A 178 -8.42 -2.36 -11.85
CA ALA A 178 -7.30 -3.03 -12.49
C ALA A 178 -7.62 -4.50 -12.83
N LEU A 179 -8.39 -5.21 -11.99
CA LEU A 179 -8.86 -6.57 -12.26
C LEU A 179 -9.86 -6.60 -13.42
N CYS A 180 -10.81 -5.66 -13.46
CA CYS A 180 -11.72 -5.49 -14.61
C CYS A 180 -10.93 -5.26 -15.91
N ALA A 181 -9.87 -4.45 -15.87
CA ALA A 181 -9.00 -4.25 -17.03
C ALA A 181 -8.26 -5.53 -17.45
N VAL A 182 -7.88 -6.40 -16.51
CA VAL A 182 -7.30 -7.71 -16.83
C VAL A 182 -8.34 -8.60 -17.54
N GLY A 183 -9.55 -8.69 -17.02
CA GLY A 183 -10.64 -9.48 -17.63
C GLY A 183 -11.01 -8.97 -19.02
N ALA A 184 -11.17 -7.66 -19.18
CA ALA A 184 -11.43 -7.04 -20.46
C ALA A 184 -10.33 -7.34 -21.50
N ARG A 185 -9.05 -7.27 -21.11
CA ARG A 185 -7.93 -7.65 -21.99
C ARG A 185 -7.99 -9.12 -22.39
N GLN A 186 -8.31 -10.02 -21.46
CA GLN A 186 -8.44 -11.45 -21.77
C GLN A 186 -9.56 -11.70 -22.78
N ARG A 187 -10.73 -11.05 -22.63
CA ARG A 187 -11.83 -11.13 -23.59
C ARG A 187 -11.48 -10.63 -24.98
N ILE A 188 -10.85 -9.45 -25.06
CA ILE A 188 -10.43 -8.89 -26.36
C ILE A 188 -9.44 -9.84 -27.04
N LYS A 189 -8.46 -10.36 -26.29
CA LYS A 189 -7.47 -11.32 -26.82
C LYS A 189 -8.05 -12.68 -27.14
N ALA A 190 -9.10 -13.12 -26.45
CA ALA A 190 -9.82 -14.35 -26.80
C ALA A 190 -10.53 -14.22 -28.15
N ARG A 191 -11.11 -13.04 -28.45
CA ARG A 191 -11.79 -12.76 -29.74
C ARG A 191 -10.84 -12.44 -30.88
N LYS A 192 -9.77 -11.67 -30.63
CA LYS A 192 -8.88 -11.12 -31.67
C LYS A 192 -7.51 -11.79 -31.76
N GLY A 193 -7.24 -12.76 -30.88
CA GLY A 193 -5.97 -13.48 -30.81
C GLY A 193 -5.01 -12.91 -29.75
N LYS A 194 -4.14 -13.80 -29.22
CA LYS A 194 -3.23 -13.50 -28.11
C LYS A 194 -2.20 -12.39 -28.42
N ALA A 195 -1.78 -12.30 -29.68
CA ALA A 195 -0.81 -11.33 -30.17
C ALA A 195 -1.41 -9.94 -30.43
N TYR A 196 -2.74 -9.80 -30.37
CA TYR A 196 -3.41 -8.52 -30.66
C TYR A 196 -3.00 -7.43 -29.65
N ALA A 197 -2.57 -6.29 -30.19
CA ALA A 197 -2.30 -5.08 -29.42
C ALA A 197 -3.61 -4.39 -29.06
N VAL A 198 -4.03 -4.54 -27.80
CA VAL A 198 -5.30 -3.97 -27.30
C VAL A 198 -5.18 -2.45 -27.23
N LYS A 199 -5.99 -1.75 -28.03
CA LYS A 199 -6.09 -0.28 -28.04
C LYS A 199 -6.80 0.24 -26.78
N ARG A 200 -6.42 1.45 -26.31
CA ARG A 200 -6.98 2.05 -25.08
C ARG A 200 -8.49 2.24 -25.15
N ALA A 201 -9.01 2.80 -26.24
CA ALA A 201 -10.46 3.05 -26.40
C ALA A 201 -11.28 1.75 -26.36
N GLU A 202 -10.75 0.68 -26.95
CA GLU A 202 -11.39 -0.64 -26.93
C GLU A 202 -11.37 -1.25 -25.53
N LEU A 203 -10.23 -1.14 -24.83
CA LEU A 203 -10.13 -1.58 -23.45
C LEU A 203 -11.14 -0.87 -22.55
N THR A 204 -11.28 0.45 -22.68
CA THR A 204 -12.25 1.22 -21.87
C THR A 204 -13.68 0.76 -22.11
N ARG A 205 -14.08 0.56 -23.38
CA ARG A 205 -15.43 0.06 -23.73
C ARG A 205 -15.68 -1.33 -23.14
N GLU A 206 -14.69 -2.21 -23.25
CA GLU A 206 -14.83 -3.58 -22.75
C GLU A 206 -14.83 -3.63 -21.22
N VAL A 207 -14.07 -2.76 -20.54
CA VAL A 207 -14.14 -2.61 -19.07
C VAL A 207 -15.52 -2.14 -18.63
N ALA A 208 -16.09 -1.12 -19.29
CA ALA A 208 -17.43 -0.64 -18.96
C ALA A 208 -18.48 -1.75 -19.14
N ARG A 209 -18.40 -2.50 -20.25
CA ARG A 209 -19.25 -3.67 -20.50
C ARG A 209 -19.10 -4.74 -19.43
N LEU A 210 -17.85 -5.09 -19.07
CA LEU A 210 -17.57 -6.08 -18.04
C LEU A 210 -18.13 -5.66 -16.67
N LYS A 211 -18.01 -4.38 -16.30
CA LYS A 211 -18.58 -3.87 -15.04
C LYS A 211 -20.09 -4.02 -14.99
N HIS A 212 -20.79 -3.69 -16.09
CA HIS A 212 -22.23 -3.85 -16.20
C HIS A 212 -22.63 -5.33 -16.06
N GLU A 213 -21.98 -6.23 -16.80
CA GLU A 213 -22.25 -7.66 -16.71
C GLU A 213 -21.99 -8.20 -15.28
N LEU A 214 -20.93 -7.73 -14.62
CA LEU A 214 -20.62 -8.13 -13.24
C LEU A 214 -21.52 -7.47 -12.19
N GLN A 215 -22.32 -6.45 -12.52
CA GLN A 215 -23.33 -5.95 -11.57
C GLN A 215 -24.49 -6.94 -11.45
N GLU A 216 -24.86 -7.58 -12.55
CA GLU A 216 -25.98 -8.52 -12.63
C GLU A 216 -25.56 -9.97 -12.32
N TRP A 217 -24.31 -10.31 -12.61
CA TRP A 217 -23.77 -11.65 -12.37
C TRP A 217 -23.61 -11.92 -10.87
N ARG A 218 -24.09 -13.05 -10.35
CA ARG A 218 -23.78 -13.51 -8.99
C ARG A 218 -22.97 -14.81 -9.08
N PRO A 219 -21.89 -14.94 -8.30
CA PRO A 219 -21.19 -16.21 -8.20
C PRO A 219 -22.15 -17.28 -7.64
N ALA A 220 -22.11 -18.49 -8.18
CA ALA A 220 -22.88 -19.61 -7.63
C ALA A 220 -22.34 -19.88 -6.22
N GLU A 221 -23.21 -19.79 -5.20
CA GLU A 221 -22.86 -20.12 -3.83
C GLU A 221 -22.22 -21.52 -3.81
N SER A 222 -20.99 -21.61 -3.31
CA SER A 222 -20.25 -22.86 -3.11
C SER A 222 -20.00 -23.06 -1.63
#